data_AF-A0AAV3XGJ8-F1
#
_entry.id   AF-A0AAV3XGJ8-F1
#
_cell.length_a   1.000
_cell.length_b   1.000
_cell.length_c   1.000
_cell.angle_alpha   90.00
_cell.angle_beta   90.00
_cell.angle_gamma   90.00
#
_symmetry.space_group_name_H-M   'P 1'
#
loop_
_entity.id
_entity.type
_entity.pdbx_description
1 polymer ?
#
loop_
_entity_poly.entity_id
_entity_poly.type
_entity_poly.pdbx_seq_one_letter_code
_entity_poly.pdbx_strand_id
1 'polypeptide(L)'
;MKKNGYVLDQLDSPLIVRTTPEHEELKQIAKGCITRYHCYHYLGFAQTQWRLFEKEQLHRVKPLLYVYRVLLTGIYLMQTGTVEANLVHLNEAFKLPYIPDLIARKLAGAEKSVLADADVAFHQGEFDRLHRELEEASQNSKLRESPSCKNALNDLLVRLRLS
;
A
#
# COMPACT_ATOMS: atom_id res chain seq x y z
N MET A 1 10.22 16.40 3.73
CA MET A 1 9.80 15.07 4.21
C MET A 1 9.93 14.10 3.04
N LYS A 2 10.54 12.93 3.21
CA LYS A 2 10.54 11.91 2.13
C LYS A 2 9.11 11.41 1.93
N LYS A 3 8.69 11.21 0.69
CA LYS A 3 7.34 10.72 0.30
C LYS A 3 7.23 9.21 0.55
N ASN A 4 7.37 8.79 1.81
CA ASN A 4 7.40 7.38 2.21
C ASN A 4 6.07 6.98 2.83
N GLY A 5 5.27 6.18 2.12
CA GLY A 5 3.97 5.69 2.60
C GLY A 5 4.07 4.78 3.83
N TYR A 6 5.22 4.13 4.03
CA TYR A 6 5.46 3.20 5.12
C TYR A 6 5.21 3.80 6.52
N VAL A 7 5.50 5.10 6.71
CA VAL A 7 5.28 5.77 8.01
C VAL A 7 3.78 5.94 8.28
N LEU A 8 2.97 6.14 7.24
CA LEU A 8 1.51 6.23 7.36
C LEU A 8 0.91 4.84 7.63
N ASP A 9 1.38 3.82 6.90
CA ASP A 9 0.98 2.42 7.12
C ASP A 9 1.22 1.98 8.59
N GLN A 10 2.30 2.47 9.22
CA GLN A 10 2.61 2.17 10.62
C GLN A 10 1.70 2.91 11.62
N LEU A 11 1.31 4.16 11.33
CA LEU A 11 0.43 4.96 12.19
C LEU A 11 -1.01 4.45 12.21
N ASP A 12 -1.47 3.86 11.11
CA ASP A 12 -2.82 3.29 10.99
C ASP A 12 -2.87 1.78 11.26
N SER A 13 -1.76 1.18 11.72
CA SER A 13 -1.67 -0.26 11.94
C SER A 13 -2.63 -0.75 13.04
N PRO A 14 -3.39 -1.85 12.82
CA PRO A 14 -4.25 -2.45 13.83
C PRO A 14 -3.47 -3.10 14.98
N LEU A 15 -2.13 -3.18 14.89
CA LEU A 15 -1.25 -3.71 15.94
C LEU A 15 -0.92 -2.69 17.03
N ILE A 16 -1.51 -1.50 17.00
CA ILE A 16 -1.35 -0.50 18.07
C ILE A 16 -2.18 -0.94 19.28
N VAL A 17 -1.50 -1.62 20.21
CA VAL A 17 -2.12 -2.23 21.42
C VAL A 17 -2.62 -1.18 22.42
N ARG A 18 -2.12 0.07 22.35
CA ARG A 18 -2.55 1.20 23.20
C ARG A 18 -2.43 2.51 22.43
N THR A 19 -3.54 3.25 22.32
CA THR A 19 -3.57 4.62 21.77
C THR A 19 -3.45 5.64 22.91
N THR A 20 -2.98 6.84 22.60
CA THR A 20 -2.96 8.01 23.50
C THR A 20 -3.60 9.21 22.80
N PRO A 21 -4.04 10.26 23.52
CA PRO A 21 -4.55 11.48 22.88
C PRO A 21 -3.59 12.07 21.84
N GLU A 22 -2.28 12.01 22.11
CA GLU A 22 -1.23 12.51 21.23
C GLU A 22 -1.03 11.62 20.00
N HIS A 23 -1.26 10.31 20.13
CA HIS A 23 -1.29 9.39 19.00
C HIS A 23 -2.48 9.68 18.08
N GLU A 24 -3.68 9.89 18.63
CA GLU A 24 -4.85 10.30 17.82
C GLU A 24 -4.63 11.65 17.12
N GLU A 25 -4.03 12.62 17.83
CA GLU A 25 -3.65 13.90 17.24
C GLU A 25 -2.64 13.73 16.09
N LEU A 26 -1.62 12.90 16.30
CA LEU A 26 -0.62 12.58 15.27
C LEU A 26 -1.28 11.95 14.04
N LYS A 27 -2.24 11.03 14.19
CA LYS A 27 -2.98 10.44 13.07
C LYS A 27 -3.73 11.48 12.26
N GLN A 28 -4.37 12.47 12.91
CA GLN A 28 -5.03 13.56 12.18
C GLN A 28 -4.04 14.45 11.44
N ILE A 29 -2.89 14.76 12.06
CA ILE A 29 -1.82 15.55 11.42
C ILE A 29 -1.22 14.79 10.23
N ALA A 30 -1.02 13.48 10.34
CA ALA A 30 -0.43 12.63 9.31
C ALA A 30 -1.20 12.64 7.99
N LYS A 31 -2.53 12.80 8.02
CA LYS A 31 -3.35 12.97 6.82
C LYS A 31 -2.90 14.16 5.97
N GLY A 32 -2.49 15.25 6.62
CA GLY A 32 -1.95 16.43 5.95
C GLY A 32 -0.56 16.22 5.34
N CYS A 33 0.04 15.04 5.52
CA CYS A 33 1.34 14.70 4.95
C CYS A 33 1.20 13.87 3.65
N ILE A 34 0.01 13.34 3.38
CA ILE A 34 -0.31 12.59 2.15
C ILE A 34 -0.36 13.54 0.96
N THR A 35 0.25 13.11 -0.14
CA THR A 35 0.28 13.85 -1.41
C THR A 35 0.06 12.90 -2.57
N ARG A 36 -0.40 13.42 -3.72
CA ARG A 36 -0.53 12.62 -4.95
C ARG A 36 0.78 11.96 -5.38
N TYR A 37 1.91 12.55 -5.01
CA TYR A 37 3.24 12.00 -5.29
C TYR A 37 3.62 10.78 -4.42
N HIS A 38 2.78 10.34 -3.49
CA HIS A 38 2.97 9.04 -2.83
C HIS A 38 2.76 7.88 -3.80
N CYS A 39 2.10 8.09 -4.95
CA CYS A 39 2.00 7.07 -6.01
C CYS A 39 3.36 6.47 -6.39
N TYR A 40 4.42 7.28 -6.47
CA TYR A 40 5.76 6.84 -6.85
C TYR A 40 6.38 5.85 -5.85
N HIS A 41 6.01 5.96 -4.57
CA HIS A 41 6.42 4.99 -3.56
C HIS A 41 5.79 3.62 -3.84
N TYR A 42 4.48 3.58 -4.07
CA TYR A 42 3.75 2.34 -4.35
C TYR A 42 4.18 1.72 -5.69
N LEU A 43 4.35 2.52 -6.75
CA LEU A 43 4.87 2.06 -8.04
C LEU A 43 6.27 1.45 -7.91
N GLY A 44 7.20 2.15 -7.25
CA GLY A 44 8.57 1.66 -7.05
C GLY A 44 8.63 0.39 -6.20
N PHE A 45 7.79 0.29 -5.18
CA PHE A 45 7.71 -0.91 -4.34
C PHE A 45 7.10 -2.08 -5.13
N ALA A 46 5.99 -1.86 -5.85
CA ALA A 46 5.36 -2.88 -6.68
C ALA A 46 6.33 -3.44 -7.72
N GLN A 47 7.09 -2.57 -8.40
CA GLN A 47 8.13 -2.97 -9.34
C GLN A 47 9.23 -3.83 -8.70
N THR A 48 9.62 -3.53 -7.47
CA THR A 48 10.60 -4.32 -6.71
C THR A 48 10.06 -5.71 -6.40
N GLN A 49 8.80 -5.81 -5.96
CA GLN A 49 8.16 -7.09 -5.66
C GLN A 49 7.90 -7.92 -6.92
N TRP A 50 7.54 -7.27 -8.03
CA TRP A 50 7.38 -7.93 -9.32
C TRP A 50 8.68 -8.58 -9.78
N ARG A 51 9.80 -7.85 -9.73
CA ARG A 51 11.12 -8.41 -10.06
C ARG A 51 11.53 -9.55 -9.13
N LEU A 52 11.11 -9.52 -7.86
CA LEU A 52 11.36 -10.63 -6.93
C LEU A 52 10.53 -11.85 -7.35
N PHE A 53 9.25 -11.65 -7.68
CA PHE A 53 8.36 -12.69 -8.17
C PHE A 53 8.91 -13.37 -9.44
N GLU A 54 9.33 -12.61 -10.44
CA GLU A 54 9.89 -13.14 -11.70
C GLU A 54 11.22 -13.89 -11.51
N LYS A 55 12.06 -13.45 -10.56
CA LYS A 55 13.36 -14.09 -10.31
C LYS A 55 13.27 -15.37 -9.49
N GLU A 56 12.16 -15.58 -8.78
CA GLU A 56 11.98 -16.81 -8.02
C GLU A 56 11.69 -17.98 -8.97
N GLN A 57 12.60 -18.95 -9.01
CA GLN A 57 12.49 -20.17 -9.84
C GLN A 57 11.17 -20.96 -9.62
N LEU A 58 10.51 -20.74 -8.49
CA LEU A 58 9.26 -21.40 -8.10
C LEU A 58 8.05 -20.44 -8.08
N HIS A 59 8.14 -19.24 -8.68
CA HIS A 59 7.08 -18.23 -8.80
C HIS A 59 6.10 -18.22 -7.61
N ARG A 60 6.61 -17.94 -6.40
CA ARG A 60 5.79 -18.12 -5.20
C ARG A 60 4.70 -17.06 -5.12
N VAL A 61 3.54 -17.45 -4.58
CA VAL A 61 2.38 -16.58 -4.41
C VAL A 61 2.64 -15.41 -3.45
N LYS A 62 3.60 -15.52 -2.51
CA LYS A 62 3.84 -14.47 -1.49
C LYS A 62 4.32 -13.15 -2.12
N PRO A 63 5.41 -13.08 -2.90
CA PRO A 63 5.78 -11.87 -3.63
C PRO A 63 4.63 -11.28 -4.45
N LEU A 64 3.85 -12.12 -5.14
CA LEU A 64 2.71 -11.67 -5.94
C LEU A 64 1.60 -11.02 -5.10
N LEU A 65 1.27 -11.58 -3.93
CA LEU A 65 0.32 -10.96 -2.99
C LEU A 65 0.81 -9.58 -2.51
N TYR A 66 2.12 -9.38 -2.36
CA TYR A 66 2.67 -8.04 -2.05
C TYR A 66 2.52 -7.06 -3.20
N VAL A 67 2.70 -7.51 -4.45
CA VAL A 67 2.46 -6.68 -5.63
C VAL A 67 1.03 -6.15 -5.62
N TYR A 68 0.05 -7.05 -5.48
CA TYR A 68 -1.36 -6.66 -5.45
C TYR A 68 -1.68 -5.72 -4.30
N ARG A 69 -1.26 -6.07 -3.07
CA ARG A 69 -1.49 -5.23 -1.90
C ARG A 69 -0.98 -3.80 -2.12
N VAL A 70 0.25 -3.64 -2.60
CA VAL A 70 0.88 -2.32 -2.74
C VAL A 70 0.23 -1.49 -3.87
N LEU A 71 -0.10 -2.12 -5.00
CA LEU A 71 -0.79 -1.42 -6.09
C LEU A 71 -2.19 -0.96 -5.66
N LEU A 72 -2.97 -1.86 -5.05
CA LEU A 72 -4.31 -1.53 -4.57
C LEU A 72 -4.29 -0.48 -3.45
N THR A 73 -3.36 -0.56 -2.50
CA THR A 73 -3.16 0.49 -1.50
C THR A 73 -2.87 1.84 -2.16
N GLY A 74 -1.99 1.86 -3.15
CA GLY A 74 -1.67 3.08 -3.89
C GLY A 74 -2.88 3.67 -4.59
N ILE A 75 -3.65 2.85 -5.31
CA ILE A 75 -4.84 3.30 -6.06
C ILE A 75 -5.90 3.83 -5.07
N TYR A 76 -6.16 3.06 -4.01
CA TYR A 76 -7.11 3.44 -2.96
C TYR A 76 -6.71 4.76 -2.30
N LEU A 77 -5.42 4.96 -2.01
CA LEU A 77 -4.90 6.21 -1.47
C LEU A 77 -5.14 7.38 -2.42
N MET A 78 -4.86 7.20 -3.72
CA MET A 78 -5.06 8.27 -4.70
C MET A 78 -6.54 8.65 -4.85
N GLN A 79 -7.44 7.68 -4.74
CA GLN A 79 -8.89 7.86 -4.86
C GLN A 79 -9.53 8.45 -3.61
N THR A 80 -9.08 8.05 -2.41
CA THR A 80 -9.77 8.33 -1.14
C THR A 80 -9.01 9.25 -0.19
N GLY A 81 -7.70 9.41 -0.39
CA GLY A 81 -6.81 10.06 0.56
C GLY A 81 -6.59 9.26 1.85
N THR A 82 -7.02 8.00 1.90
CA THR A 82 -6.86 7.10 3.05
C THR A 82 -5.93 5.96 2.69
N VAL A 83 -5.09 5.55 3.65
CA VAL A 83 -4.23 4.38 3.52
C VAL A 83 -4.99 3.16 4.02
N GLU A 84 -5.07 2.11 3.19
CA GLU A 84 -5.54 0.78 3.60
C GLU A 84 -4.51 -0.24 3.10
N ALA A 85 -4.01 -1.08 4.02
CA ALA A 85 -2.93 -2.04 3.77
C ALA A 85 -3.41 -3.51 3.84
N ASN A 86 -4.65 -3.75 4.27
CA ASN A 86 -5.26 -5.06 4.30
C ASN A 86 -5.79 -5.42 2.91
N LEU A 87 -5.13 -6.39 2.25
CA LEU A 87 -5.52 -6.85 0.92
C LEU A 87 -6.95 -7.40 0.86
N VAL A 88 -7.47 -7.98 1.94
CA VAL A 88 -8.85 -8.47 1.98
C VAL A 88 -9.82 -7.30 1.90
N HIS A 89 -9.63 -6.27 2.72
CA HIS A 89 -10.48 -5.06 2.70
C HIS A 89 -10.36 -4.30 1.38
N LEU A 90 -9.14 -4.17 0.84
CA LEU A 90 -8.94 -3.58 -0.48
C LEU A 90 -9.76 -4.36 -1.52
N ASN A 91 -9.74 -5.69 -1.49
CA ASN A 91 -10.46 -6.48 -2.48
C ASN A 91 -11.99 -6.41 -2.35
N GLU A 92 -12.55 -5.94 -1.24
CA GLU A 92 -13.99 -5.63 -1.14
C GLU A 92 -14.36 -4.47 -2.07
N ALA A 93 -13.47 -3.49 -2.23
CA ALA A 93 -13.62 -2.36 -3.14
C ALA A 93 -13.26 -2.73 -4.58
N PHE A 94 -12.11 -3.38 -4.80
CA PHE A 94 -11.57 -3.67 -6.14
C PHE A 94 -12.17 -4.91 -6.80
N LYS A 95 -12.71 -5.85 -6.01
CA LYS A 95 -13.42 -7.06 -6.47
C LYS A 95 -12.65 -7.87 -7.51
N LEU A 96 -11.33 -8.03 -7.30
CA LEU A 96 -10.49 -8.85 -8.15
C LEU A 96 -10.71 -10.33 -7.79
N PRO A 97 -11.28 -11.15 -8.71
CA PRO A 97 -11.79 -12.48 -8.37
C PRO A 97 -10.69 -13.49 -8.04
N TYR A 98 -9.46 -13.25 -8.47
CA TYR A 98 -8.31 -14.15 -8.27
C TYR A 98 -7.59 -13.92 -6.92
N ILE A 99 -7.84 -12.80 -6.23
CA ILE A 99 -7.17 -12.50 -4.95
C ILE A 99 -7.53 -13.52 -3.85
N PRO A 100 -8.81 -13.90 -3.64
CA PRO A 100 -9.16 -14.93 -2.66
C PRO A 100 -8.43 -16.26 -2.88
N ASP A 101 -8.31 -16.68 -4.15
CA ASP A 101 -7.62 -17.92 -4.51
C ASP A 101 -6.13 -17.86 -4.21
N LEU A 102 -5.46 -16.73 -4.51
CA LEU A 102 -4.06 -16.53 -4.17
C LEU A 102 -3.84 -16.55 -2.64
N ILE A 103 -4.74 -15.93 -1.87
CA ILE A 103 -4.69 -15.97 -0.41
C ILE A 103 -4.86 -17.41 0.10
N ALA A 104 -5.85 -18.14 -0.43
CA ALA A 104 -6.08 -19.54 -0.06
C ALA A 104 -4.87 -20.43 -0.38
N ARG A 105 -4.26 -20.27 -1.56
CA ARG A 105 -3.01 -20.96 -1.95
C ARG A 105 -1.88 -20.66 -0.98
N LYS A 106 -1.74 -19.39 -0.56
CA LYS A 106 -0.71 -18.97 0.40
C LYS A 106 -0.91 -19.61 1.78
N LEU A 107 -2.15 -19.74 2.23
CA LEU A 107 -2.52 -20.34 3.52
C LEU A 107 -2.38 -21.88 3.51
N ALA A 108 -2.60 -22.50 2.36
CA ALA A 108 -2.53 -23.96 2.22
C ALA A 108 -1.10 -24.56 2.27
N GLY A 109 -0.07 -23.73 2.42
CA GLY A 109 1.31 -24.18 2.64
C GLY A 109 2.24 -24.06 1.43
N ALA A 110 3.52 -24.41 1.62
CA ALA A 110 4.58 -24.15 0.65
C ALA A 110 4.37 -24.91 -0.69
N GLU A 111 3.84 -26.13 -0.64
CA GLU A 111 3.63 -26.97 -1.83
C GLU A 111 2.60 -26.38 -2.81
N LYS A 112 1.55 -25.72 -2.31
CA LYS A 112 0.50 -25.08 -3.13
C LYS A 112 0.78 -23.61 -3.44
N SER A 113 1.95 -23.10 -3.03
CA SER A 113 2.33 -21.71 -3.20
C SER A 113 3.04 -21.40 -4.51
N VAL A 114 3.24 -22.39 -5.38
CA VAL A 114 3.88 -22.26 -6.70
C VAL A 114 2.82 -22.04 -7.77
N LEU A 115 3.05 -21.09 -8.66
CA LEU A 115 2.19 -20.81 -9.80
C LEU A 115 2.68 -21.51 -11.07
N ALA A 116 1.76 -21.89 -11.95
CA ALA A 116 2.09 -22.40 -13.27
C ALA A 116 2.44 -21.25 -14.23
N ASP A 117 3.20 -21.51 -15.29
CA ASP A 117 3.63 -20.46 -16.23
C ASP A 117 2.45 -19.71 -16.89
N ALA A 118 1.32 -20.40 -17.12
CA ALA A 118 0.10 -19.78 -17.64
C ALA A 118 -0.50 -18.75 -16.65
N ASP A 119 -0.35 -18.98 -15.35
CA ASP A 119 -0.78 -18.03 -14.30
C ASP A 119 0.14 -16.79 -14.30
N VAL A 120 1.43 -16.96 -14.57
CA VAL A 120 2.42 -15.86 -14.58
C VAL A 120 2.08 -14.82 -15.66
N ALA A 121 1.79 -15.26 -16.89
CA ALA A 121 1.43 -14.37 -17.99
C ALA A 121 0.15 -13.57 -17.69
N PHE A 122 -0.84 -14.21 -17.07
CA PHE A 122 -2.05 -13.54 -16.61
C PHE A 122 -1.72 -12.45 -15.56
N HIS A 123 -0.94 -12.79 -14.55
CA HIS A 123 -0.57 -11.86 -13.49
C HIS A 123 0.31 -10.71 -13.98
N GLN A 124 1.09 -10.91 -15.04
CA GLN A 124 1.83 -9.84 -15.71
C GLN A 124 0.89 -8.82 -16.35
N GLY A 125 -0.14 -9.29 -17.07
CA GLY A 125 -1.17 -8.40 -17.61
C GLY A 125 -1.88 -7.59 -16.53
N GLU A 126 -2.20 -8.22 -15.40
CA GLU A 126 -2.82 -7.51 -14.26
C GLU A 126 -1.87 -6.54 -13.57
N PHE A 127 -0.58 -6.88 -13.46
CA PHE A 127 0.44 -5.96 -12.97
C PHE A 127 0.50 -4.70 -13.83
N ASP A 128 0.61 -4.85 -15.14
CA ASP A 128 0.69 -3.72 -16.07
C ASP A 128 -0.59 -2.88 -16.05
N ARG A 129 -1.76 -3.53 -15.97
CA ARG A 129 -3.07 -2.86 -15.87
C ARG A 129 -3.16 -2.00 -14.60
N LEU A 130 -2.86 -2.59 -13.45
CA LEU A 130 -2.94 -1.90 -12.15
C LEU A 130 -1.85 -0.83 -12.00
N HIS A 131 -0.69 -1.01 -12.61
CA HIS A 131 0.36 0.01 -12.65
C HIS A 131 -0.14 1.27 -13.36
N ARG A 132 -0.75 1.13 -14.55
CA ARG A 132 -1.37 2.24 -15.28
C ARG A 132 -2.53 2.85 -14.49
N GLU A 133 -3.36 2.03 -13.87
CA GLU A 133 -4.48 2.51 -13.05
C GLU A 133 -4.01 3.38 -11.88
N LEU A 134 -2.88 3.04 -11.25
CA LEU A 134 -2.28 3.86 -10.19
C LEU A 134 -1.73 5.20 -10.73
N GLU A 135 -1.12 5.19 -11.91
CA GLU A 135 -0.67 6.42 -12.58
C GLU A 135 -1.84 7.35 -12.89
N GLU A 136 -2.91 6.81 -13.49
CA GLU A 136 -4.15 7.53 -13.80
C GLU A 136 -4.83 8.06 -12.53
N ALA A 137 -4.92 7.25 -11.48
CA ALA A 137 -5.48 7.67 -10.20
C ALA A 137 -4.68 8.83 -9.60
N SER A 138 -3.35 8.82 -9.71
CA SER A 138 -2.49 9.92 -9.25
C SER A 138 -2.67 11.21 -10.07
N GLN A 139 -2.90 11.09 -11.37
CA GLN A 139 -3.21 12.23 -12.24
C GLN A 139 -4.55 12.86 -11.91
N ASN A 140 -5.55 12.05 -11.55
CA ASN A 140 -6.91 12.49 -11.25
C ASN A 140 -7.15 12.80 -9.76
N SER A 141 -6.18 12.52 -8.89
CA SER A 141 -6.31 12.65 -7.44
C SER A 141 -6.59 14.10 -7.01
N LYS A 142 -7.43 14.25 -5.98
CA LYS A 142 -7.65 15.53 -5.29
C LYS A 142 -6.62 15.80 -4.19
N LEU A 143 -5.67 14.87 -3.99
CA LEU A 143 -4.58 15.04 -3.04
C LEU A 143 -3.65 16.18 -3.46
N ARG A 144 -3.14 16.88 -2.45
CA ARG A 144 -2.20 18.00 -2.65
C ARG A 144 -0.86 17.50 -3.21
N GLU A 145 -0.12 18.42 -3.80
CA GLU A 145 1.25 18.15 -4.28
C GLU A 145 2.32 18.30 -3.19
N SER A 146 2.02 19.09 -2.16
CA SER A 146 2.90 19.34 -1.01
C SER A 146 2.20 19.02 0.31
N PRO A 147 2.93 18.52 1.31
CA PRO A 147 2.41 18.36 2.67
C PRO A 147 1.95 19.69 3.26
N SER A 148 0.81 19.70 3.96
CA SER A 148 0.28 20.84 4.70
C SER A 148 0.48 20.73 6.22
N CYS A 149 0.94 19.57 6.70
CA CYS A 149 1.02 19.23 8.12
C CYS A 149 2.29 19.75 8.84
N LYS A 150 3.23 20.39 8.14
CA LYS A 150 4.59 20.62 8.66
C LYS A 150 4.62 21.39 9.99
N ASN A 151 3.86 22.47 10.10
CA ASN A 151 3.82 23.30 11.32
C ASN A 151 3.14 22.54 12.47
N ALA A 152 1.96 21.96 12.22
CA ALA A 152 1.24 21.17 13.23
C ALA A 152 2.06 19.98 13.75
N LEU A 153 2.80 19.30 12.87
CA LEU A 153 3.70 18.20 13.26
C LEU A 153 4.85 18.70 14.12
N ASN A 154 5.43 19.87 13.80
CA ASN A 154 6.47 20.49 14.61
C ASN A 154 5.95 20.89 16.00
N ASP A 155 4.75 21.46 16.08
CA ASP A 155 4.16 21.91 17.33
C ASP A 155 3.83 20.74 18.27
N LEU A 156 3.33 19.63 17.72
CA LEU A 156 3.15 18.38 18.48
C LEU A 156 4.49 17.85 19.01
N LEU A 157 5.53 17.80 18.16
CA LEU A 157 6.87 17.35 18.57
C LEU A 157 7.49 18.21 19.67
N VAL A 158 7.32 19.54 19.60
CA VAL A 158 7.82 20.46 20.64
C VAL A 158 7.10 20.21 21.96
N ARG A 159 5.76 20.11 21.95
CA ARG A 159 4.98 19.83 23.18
C ARG A 159 5.40 18.53 23.85
N LEU A 160 5.50 17.44 23.08
CA LEU A 160 5.88 16.12 23.57
C LEU A 160 7.31 16.05 24.14
N ARG A 161 8.21 16.96 23.73
CA ARG A 161 9.59 17.01 24.23
C ARG A 161 9.75 17.89 25.47
N LEU A 162 8.79 18.76 25.74
CA LEU A 162 8.81 19.69 26.87
C LEU A 162 7.92 19.23 28.04
N SER A 163 7.13 18.17 27.84
CA SER A 163 6.37 17.44 28.86
C SER A 163 7.20 16.32 29.49
#